data_AF-A0AB73T6I5-F1
#
_entry.id   AF-A0AB73T6I5-F1
#
_cell.length_a   1.000
_cell.length_b   1.000
_cell.length_c   1.000
_cell.angle_alpha   90.00
_cell.angle_beta   90.00
_cell.angle_gamma   90.00
#
_symmetry.space_group_name_H-M   'P 1'
#
loop_
_entity.id
_entity.type
_entity.pdbx_description
1 polymer ?
#
loop_
_entity_poly.entity_id
_entity_poly.type
_entity_poly.pdbx_seq_one_letter_code
_entity_poly.pdbx_strand_id
1 'polypeptide(L)'
;MDTAPQSHSTTGNNAAYGQEGGRTIKKKKTRRENLYRELQEYEKAGIALWLNGMPSTPREIAKACTIGEEDRYMRDYIRDEEDGIKGIGFDMIKNV
;
A
#
# COMPACT_ATOMS: atom_id res chain seq x y z
N MET A 1 32.58 -36.56 -10.46
CA MET A 1 31.21 -37.06 -10.30
C MET A 1 30.94 -37.07 -8.82
N ASP A 2 30.10 -36.13 -8.39
CA ASP A 2 29.22 -36.17 -7.21
C ASP A 2 29.78 -36.44 -5.81
N THR A 3 29.90 -35.38 -5.01
CA THR A 3 28.99 -35.09 -3.86
C THR A 3 29.72 -34.31 -2.77
N ALA A 4 29.11 -33.18 -2.39
CA ALA A 4 29.58 -32.17 -1.45
C ALA A 4 29.81 -32.67 0.00
N PRO A 5 30.76 -32.08 0.76
CA PRO A 5 30.83 -32.24 2.21
C PRO A 5 30.16 -31.08 2.98
N GLN A 6 29.40 -31.51 3.99
CA GLN A 6 29.31 -30.98 5.37
C GLN A 6 28.66 -29.61 5.68
N SER A 7 27.52 -29.72 6.39
CA SER A 7 27.13 -29.00 7.61
C SER A 7 27.63 -27.56 7.83
N HIS A 8 26.73 -26.60 7.64
CA HIS A 8 26.78 -25.31 8.32
C HIS A 8 25.42 -25.00 8.95
N SER A 9 25.46 -24.84 10.27
CA SER A 9 24.43 -24.29 11.15
C SER A 9 24.18 -22.81 10.88
N THR A 10 22.92 -22.41 10.67
CA THR A 10 22.46 -21.04 10.97
C THR A 10 20.98 -21.05 11.34
N THR A 11 20.73 -20.87 12.64
CA THR A 11 19.66 -20.06 13.25
C THR A 11 18.46 -19.72 12.36
N GLY A 12 17.42 -20.54 12.42
CA GLY A 12 16.06 -20.13 12.04
C GLY A 12 15.56 -19.10 13.03
N ASN A 13 15.84 -17.83 12.78
CA ASN A 13 15.23 -16.72 13.52
C ASN A 13 13.75 -16.68 13.15
N ASN A 14 12.93 -17.28 14.01
CA ASN A 14 11.52 -16.96 14.15
C ASN A 14 11.39 -15.47 14.52
N ALA A 15 11.35 -14.60 13.51
CA ALA A 15 10.99 -13.21 13.68
C ALA A 15 9.48 -13.17 13.93
N ALA A 16 9.14 -13.14 15.22
CA ALA A 16 7.81 -12.91 15.73
C ALA A 16 7.12 -11.76 14.98
N TYR A 17 6.02 -12.07 14.30
CA TYR A 17 5.01 -11.08 13.97
C TYR A 17 4.39 -10.62 15.29
N GLY A 18 5.04 -9.63 15.92
CA GLY A 18 4.54 -8.94 17.09
C GLY A 18 3.27 -8.17 16.73
N GLN A 19 2.13 -8.77 16.99
CA GLN A 19 0.89 -8.04 17.23
C GLN A 19 0.98 -7.41 18.61
N GLU A 20 1.46 -6.17 18.67
CA GLU A 20 1.27 -5.32 19.85
C GLU A 20 0.18 -4.30 19.62
N GLY A 21 -0.86 -4.39 20.46
CA GLY A 21 -2.05 -3.57 20.42
C GLY A 21 -1.82 -2.12 20.85
N GLY A 22 -2.80 -1.29 20.49
CA GLY A 22 -2.89 0.09 20.97
C GLY A 22 -3.91 0.91 20.18
N ARG A 23 -5.21 0.77 20.52
CA ARG A 23 -6.25 1.72 20.08
C ARG A 23 -5.89 3.12 20.58
N THR A 24 -5.41 3.99 19.70
CA THR A 24 -5.25 5.42 20.00
C THR A 24 -5.80 6.24 18.84
N ILE A 25 -6.82 7.03 19.14
CA ILE A 25 -7.61 7.86 18.22
C ILE A 25 -6.75 8.91 17.47
N LYS A 26 -5.47 9.09 17.86
CA LYS A 26 -4.50 10.01 17.24
C LYS A 26 -3.93 9.54 15.89
N LYS A 27 -3.84 8.22 15.62
CA LYS A 27 -3.19 7.69 14.40
C LYS A 27 -4.04 7.83 13.12
N LYS A 28 -5.37 7.86 13.22
CA LYS A 28 -6.27 7.95 12.03
C LYS A 28 -6.21 9.31 11.33
N LYS A 29 -6.07 10.39 12.09
CA LYS A 29 -6.04 11.76 11.53
C LYS A 29 -4.76 12.01 10.73
N THR A 30 -3.61 11.58 11.26
CA THR A 30 -2.31 11.69 10.59
C THR A 30 -2.20 10.78 9.37
N ARG A 31 -2.77 9.55 9.41
CA ARG A 31 -2.74 8.61 8.27
C ARG A 31 -3.48 9.16 7.04
N ARG A 32 -4.70 9.69 7.23
CA ARG A 32 -5.45 10.35 6.15
C ARG A 32 -4.70 11.55 5.57
N GLU A 33 -4.08 12.35 6.43
CA GLU A 33 -3.31 13.53 6.00
C GLU A 33 -2.04 13.15 5.23
N ASN A 34 -1.35 12.09 5.66
CA ASN A 34 -0.19 11.55 4.96
C ASN A 34 -0.56 10.99 3.58
N LEU A 35 -1.59 10.14 3.51
CA LEU A 35 -2.09 9.60 2.24
C LEU A 35 -2.57 10.72 1.31
N TYR A 36 -3.26 11.72 1.84
CA TYR A 36 -3.68 12.87 1.04
C TYR A 36 -2.48 13.62 0.45
N ARG A 37 -1.42 13.87 1.23
CA ARG A 37 -0.21 14.56 0.75
C ARG A 37 0.52 13.75 -0.33
N GLU A 38 0.67 12.45 -0.12
CA GLU A 38 1.26 11.53 -1.09
C GLU A 38 0.48 11.57 -2.43
N LEU A 39 -0.85 11.47 -2.37
CA LEU A 39 -1.71 11.53 -3.55
C LEU A 39 -1.65 12.91 -4.24
N GLN A 40 -1.47 14.00 -3.49
CA GLN A 40 -1.25 15.32 -4.08
C GLN A 40 0.08 15.41 -4.84
N GLU A 41 1.12 14.72 -4.38
CA GLU A 41 2.41 14.67 -5.11
C GLU A 41 2.25 13.91 -6.42
N TYR A 42 1.51 12.79 -6.41
CA TYR A 42 1.18 12.04 -7.62
C TYR A 42 0.35 12.87 -8.61
N GLU A 43 -0.71 13.53 -8.14
CA GLU A 43 -1.53 14.42 -8.99
C GLU A 43 -0.69 15.55 -9.60
N LYS A 44 0.22 16.17 -8.82
CA LYS A 44 1.14 17.20 -9.32
C LYS A 44 2.16 16.67 -10.32
N ALA A 45 2.57 15.41 -10.19
CA ALA A 45 3.44 14.73 -11.14
C ALA A 45 2.70 14.31 -12.43
N GLY A 46 1.39 14.57 -12.52
CA GLY A 46 0.58 14.16 -13.67
C GLY A 46 0.18 12.69 -13.64
N ILE A 47 0.36 12.01 -12.50
CA ILE A 47 -0.04 10.61 -12.31
C ILE A 47 -1.55 10.58 -12.09
N ALA A 48 -2.24 9.81 -12.94
CA ALA A 48 -3.68 9.66 -12.84
C ALA A 48 -4.07 8.77 -11.65
N LEU A 49 -5.17 9.14 -10.98
CA LEU A 49 -5.65 8.47 -9.78
C LEU A 49 -7.06 7.91 -10.01
N TRP A 50 -7.28 6.66 -9.61
CA TRP A 50 -8.59 6.02 -9.68
C TRP A 50 -8.98 5.42 -8.33
N LEU A 51 -10.29 5.42 -8.07
CA LEU A 51 -10.91 4.75 -6.93
C LEU A 51 -11.98 3.80 -7.46
N ASN A 52 -11.83 2.50 -7.21
CA ASN A 52 -12.73 1.46 -7.71
C ASN A 52 -12.96 1.57 -9.23
N GLY A 53 -11.88 1.74 -9.99
CA GLY A 53 -11.90 1.94 -11.44
C GLY A 53 -12.39 3.32 -11.95
N MET A 54 -12.81 4.24 -11.09
CA MET A 54 -13.30 5.57 -11.49
C MET A 54 -12.25 6.65 -11.28
N PRO A 55 -12.00 7.57 -12.24
CA PRO A 55 -11.12 8.72 -12.02
C PRO A 55 -11.54 9.48 -10.77
N SER A 56 -10.59 9.77 -9.88
CA SER A 56 -10.90 10.32 -8.55
C SER A 56 -9.82 11.27 -8.08
N THR A 57 -10.18 12.11 -7.13
CA THR A 57 -9.26 13.09 -6.53
C THR A 57 -8.51 12.50 -5.33
N PRO A 58 -7.33 13.06 -4.97
CA PRO A 58 -6.62 12.72 -3.74
C PRO A 58 -7.50 12.74 -2.49
N ARG A 59 -8.45 13.69 -2.43
CA ARG A 59 -9.36 13.87 -1.30
C ARG A 59 -10.37 12.73 -1.19
N GLU A 60 -10.91 12.27 -2.32
CA GLU A 60 -11.90 11.18 -2.36
C GLU A 60 -11.27 9.85 -1.97
N ILE A 61 -10.10 9.54 -2.52
CA ILE A 61 -9.36 8.32 -2.19
C ILE A 61 -8.97 8.31 -0.71
N ALA A 62 -8.41 9.42 -0.18
CA ALA A 62 -8.05 9.51 1.22
C ALA A 62 -9.27 9.35 2.16
N LYS A 63 -10.43 9.90 1.76
CA LYS A 63 -11.70 9.72 2.48
C LYS A 63 -12.17 8.27 2.44
N ALA A 64 -12.14 7.64 1.27
CA ALA A 64 -12.54 6.24 1.09
C ALA A 64 -11.69 5.28 1.92
N CYS A 65 -10.36 5.47 1.94
CA CYS A 65 -9.44 4.68 2.78
C CYS A 65 -9.68 4.91 4.28
N THR A 66 -10.08 6.12 4.68
CA THR A 66 -10.42 6.43 6.07
C THR A 66 -11.70 5.71 6.53
N ILE A 67 -12.71 5.62 5.66
CA ILE A 67 -14.01 4.99 5.94
C ILE A 67 -13.90 3.47 5.83
N GLY A 68 -13.20 3.00 4.80
CA GLY A 68 -13.12 1.59 4.45
C GLY A 68 -12.05 0.80 5.18
N GLU A 69 -11.18 1.41 5.98
CA GLU A 69 -9.93 0.78 6.44
C GLU A 69 -8.99 0.49 5.25
N GLU A 70 -7.75 0.95 5.32
CA GLU A 70 -6.80 0.90 4.20
C GLU A 70 -6.47 -0.53 3.78
N ASP A 71 -6.54 -1.47 4.72
CA ASP A 71 -6.28 -2.89 4.48
C ASP A 71 -7.34 -3.54 3.55
N ARG A 72 -8.42 -2.81 3.24
CA ARG A 72 -9.41 -3.19 2.23
C ARG A 72 -9.19 -2.54 0.87
N TYR A 73 -8.20 -1.66 0.68
CA TYR A 73 -7.90 -1.07 -0.63
C TYR A 73 -6.51 -1.51 -1.09
N MET A 74 -6.43 -2.22 -2.22
CA MET A 74 -5.16 -2.46 -2.89
C MET A 74 -4.80 -1.29 -3.78
N ARG A 75 -3.49 -1.02 -3.86
CA ARG A 75 -2.93 0.01 -4.71
C ARG A 75 -2.24 -0.64 -5.91
N ASP A 76 -2.81 -0.45 -7.08
CA ASP A 76 -2.29 -0.96 -8.34
C ASP A 76 -1.53 0.15 -9.09
N TYR A 77 -0.25 -0.10 -9.37
CA TYR A 77 0.61 0.81 -10.11
C TYR A 77 0.52 0.54 -11.61
N ILE A 78 0.11 1.54 -12.36
CA ILE A 78 -0.01 1.48 -13.81
C ILE A 78 1.23 2.13 -14.41
N ARG A 79 1.98 1.34 -15.19
CA ARG A 79 3.17 1.82 -15.89
C ARG A 79 2.89 2.38 -17.28
N ASP A 80 3.70 3.34 -17.72
CA ASP A 80 3.79 3.79 -19.10
C ASP A 80 4.72 2.89 -19.94
N GLU A 81 5.00 3.33 -21.16
CA GLU A 81 5.85 2.64 -22.13
C GLU A 81 7.34 2.70 -21.77
N GLU A 82 7.74 3.63 -20.88
CA GLU A 82 9.10 3.82 -20.38
C GLU A 82 9.30 3.22 -18.97
N ASP A 83 8.39 2.34 -18.54
CA ASP A 83 8.31 1.76 -17.18
C ASP A 83 8.13 2.78 -16.04
N GLY A 84 7.79 4.04 -16.36
CA GLY A 84 7.39 5.07 -15.42
C GLY A 84 5.99 4.84 -14.87
N ILE A 85 5.71 5.32 -13.66
CA ILE A 85 4.35 5.25 -13.10
C ILE A 85 3.52 6.36 -13.75
N LYS A 86 2.54 5.99 -14.58
CA LYS A 86 1.56 6.93 -15.14
C LYS A 86 0.27 7.00 -14.35
N GLY A 87 0.05 6.03 -13.47
CA GLY A 87 -1.25 5.88 -12.84
C GLY A 87 -1.25 5.02 -11.58
N ILE A 88 -2.20 5.31 -10.69
CA ILE A 88 -2.41 4.52 -9.46
C ILE A 88 -3.91 4.27 -9.26
N GLY A 89 -4.30 2.99 -9.25
CA GLY A 89 -5.65 2.54 -8.92
C GLY A 89 -5.78 2.14 -7.46
N PHE A 90 -6.87 2.56 -6.81
CA PHE A 90 -7.24 2.12 -5.47
C PHE A 90 -8.51 1.29 -5.55
N ASP A 91 -8.38 -0.03 -5.45
CA ASP A 91 -9.51 -0.95 -5.60
C ASP A 91 -9.85 -1.62 -4.27
N MET A 92 -11.13 -1.53 -3.90
CA MET A 92 -11.62 -2.14 -2.68
C MET A 92 -11.71 -3.66 -2.82
N ILE A 93 -10.94 -4.38 -2.01
CA ILE A 93 -11.07 -5.82 -1.85
C ILE A 93 -12.35 -6.10 -1.05
N LYS A 94 -13.26 -6.84 -1.67
CA LYS A 94 -14.38 -7.45 -0.96
C LYS A 94 -13.96 -8.86 -0.58
N ASN A 95 -13.95 -9.17 0.72
CA ASN A 95 -13.92 -10.57 1.15
C ASN A 95 -15.22 -11.21 0.66
N VAL A 96 -15.10 -12.23 -0.20
CA VAL A 96 -16.19 -13.06 -0.71
C VAL A 96 -16.56 -14.11 0.33
#